data_AF-A0A835FM28-F1
#
_entry.id   AF-A0A835FM28-F1
#
_cell.length_a   1.000
_cell.length_b   1.000
_cell.length_c   1.000
_cell.angle_alpha   90.00
_cell.angle_beta   90.00
_cell.angle_gamma   90.00
#
_symmetry.space_group_name_H-M   'P 1'
#
loop_
_entity.id
_entity.type
_entity.pdbx_description
1 polymer ?
#
loop_
_entity_poly.entity_id
_entity_poly.type
_entity_poly.pdbx_seq_one_letter_code
_entity_poly.pdbx_strand_id
1 'polypeptide(L)'
;MHLESYRCVLCVEDVDGDILHLLFQCQFSQACWIYLGIEWDTSIDHQLMFLRAREKFGSVIFREIIILAMWALWTHRNSIIFDGMPVLLYLEA
;
A
#
# COMPACT_ATOMS: atom_id res chain seq x y z
N MET A 1 -10.85 10.46 12.25
CA MET A 1 -10.96 11.24 11.00
C MET A 1 -12.27 10.85 10.35
N HIS A 2 -13.20 11.79 10.19
CA HIS A 2 -14.45 11.55 9.46
C HIS A 2 -14.18 11.83 7.98
N LEU A 3 -14.55 10.92 7.09
CA LEU A 3 -14.36 11.05 5.65
C LEU A 3 -15.74 11.17 4.98
N GLU A 4 -15.80 11.87 3.85
CA GLU A 4 -17.04 11.94 3.05
C GLU A 4 -17.34 10.61 2.37
N SER A 5 -16.30 9.82 2.09
CA SER A 5 -16.38 8.46 1.56
C SER A 5 -15.26 7.60 2.15
N TYR A 6 -15.60 6.35 2.46
CA TYR A 6 -14.64 5.32 2.89
C TYR A 6 -14.11 4.48 1.74
N ARG A 7 -14.54 4.75 0.51
CA ARG A 7 -14.05 4.06 -0.68
C ARG A 7 -12.57 4.33 -0.92
N CYS A 8 -11.88 3.32 -1.44
CA CYS A 8 -10.49 3.43 -1.81
C CYS A 8 -10.34 4.39 -2.99
N VAL A 9 -9.62 5.50 -2.78
CA VAL A 9 -9.33 6.50 -3.84
C VAL A 9 -8.14 6.11 -4.72
N LEU A 10 -7.44 5.03 -4.38
CA LEU A 10 -6.25 4.57 -5.11
C LEU A 10 -6.55 3.53 -6.19
N CYS A 11 -7.78 2.99 -6.25
CA CYS A 11 -8.16 2.00 -7.27
C CYS A 11 -9.58 2.23 -7.78
N VAL A 12 -9.93 1.50 -8.84
CA VAL A 12 -11.23 1.57 -9.51
C VAL A 12 -12.22 0.49 -9.04
N GLU A 13 -11.85 -0.31 -8.04
CA GLU A 13 -12.65 -1.48 -7.60
C GLU A 13 -13.90 -1.09 -6.78
N ASP A 14 -14.06 0.20 -6.46
CA ASP A 14 -15.19 0.74 -5.69
C ASP A 14 -15.41 0.07 -4.31
N VAL A 15 -14.32 -0.42 -3.71
CA VAL A 15 -14.32 -1.12 -2.41
C VAL A 15 -13.97 -0.15 -1.28
N ASP A 16 -14.47 -0.43 -0.08
CA ASP A 16 -14.06 0.28 1.14
C ASP A 16 -12.54 0.13 1.36
N GLY A 17 -11.85 1.27 1.48
CA GLY A 17 -10.43 1.35 1.75
C GLY A 17 -10.13 1.16 3.22
N ASP A 18 -10.34 -0.06 3.73
CA ASP A 18 -9.79 -0.43 5.04
C ASP A 18 -8.25 -0.50 4.98
N ILE A 19 -7.59 -0.65 6.14
CA ILE A 19 -6.12 -0.66 6.20
C ILE A 19 -5.54 -1.83 5.40
N LEU A 20 -6.21 -2.98 5.37
CA LEU A 20 -5.73 -4.16 4.67
C LEU A 20 -5.80 -3.95 3.15
N HIS A 21 -6.93 -3.44 2.67
CA HIS A 21 -7.10 -3.09 1.26
C HIS A 21 -6.11 -2.00 0.87
N LEU A 22 -6.09 -0.89 1.59
CA LEU A 22 -5.24 0.25 1.28
C LEU A 22 -3.76 -0.11 1.21
N LEU A 23 -3.26 -0.91 2.15
CA LEU A 23 -1.84 -1.21 2.23
C LEU A 23 -1.43 -2.44 1.42
N PHE A 24 -2.30 -3.42 1.18
CA PHE A 24 -1.85 -4.72 0.63
C PHE A 24 -2.67 -5.26 -0.55
N GLN A 25 -3.96 -4.95 -0.66
CA GLN A 25 -4.82 -5.56 -1.68
C GLN A 25 -5.16 -4.60 -2.83
N CYS A 26 -5.12 -3.30 -2.59
CA CYS A 26 -5.35 -2.27 -3.60
C CYS A 26 -4.36 -2.46 -4.77
N GLN A 27 -4.85 -2.43 -6.00
CA GLN A 27 -4.03 -2.60 -7.21
C GLN A 27 -2.85 -1.63 -7.27
N PHE A 28 -3.06 -0.37 -6.85
CA PHE A 28 -1.99 0.63 -6.76
C PHE A 28 -0.90 0.19 -5.76
N SER A 29 -1.30 -0.20 -4.56
CA SER A 29 -0.36 -0.63 -3.51
C SER A 29 0.38 -1.90 -3.91
N GLN A 30 -0.30 -2.87 -4.54
CA GLN A 30 0.33 -4.06 -5.10
C GLN A 30 1.41 -3.70 -6.12
N ALA A 31 1.14 -2.75 -7.02
CA ALA A 31 2.15 -2.28 -7.98
C ALA A 31 3.37 -1.66 -7.27
N CYS A 32 3.16 -0.86 -6.22
CA CYS A 32 4.25 -0.31 -5.41
C CYS A 32 5.09 -1.42 -4.73
N TRP A 33 4.46 -2.45 -4.19
CA TRP A 33 5.18 -3.55 -3.55
C TRP A 33 5.96 -4.40 -4.54
N ILE A 34 5.38 -4.69 -5.71
CA ILE A 34 6.07 -5.37 -6.80
C ILE A 34 7.32 -4.57 -7.23
N TYR A 35 7.19 -3.24 -7.36
CA TYR A 35 8.33 -2.38 -7.67
C TYR A 35 9.44 -2.44 -6.60
N LEU A 36 9.08 -2.59 -5.33
CA LEU A 36 10.02 -2.77 -4.22
C LEU A 36 10.55 -4.21 -4.09
N GLY A 37 10.12 -5.15 -4.95
CA GLY A 37 10.50 -6.56 -4.86
C GLY A 37 9.89 -7.29 -3.66
N ILE A 38 8.73 -6.84 -3.18
CA ILE A 38 8.02 -7.43 -2.04
C ILE A 38 6.69 -8.00 -2.53
N GLU A 39 6.46 -9.28 -2.23
CA GLU A 39 5.20 -9.96 -2.51
C GLU A 39 4.46 -10.26 -1.22
N TRP A 40 3.18 -9.89 -1.15
CA TRP A 40 2.33 -10.15 -0.01
C TRP A 40 1.37 -11.30 -0.31
N ASP A 41 1.31 -12.27 0.60
CA ASP A 41 0.30 -13.32 0.61
C ASP A 41 -0.82 -12.90 1.58
N THR A 42 -1.85 -12.22 1.08
CA THR A 42 -2.95 -11.73 1.91
C THR A 42 -3.97 -12.82 2.27
N SER A 43 -3.71 -14.09 1.91
CA SER A 43 -4.58 -15.23 2.23
C SER A 43 -4.25 -15.89 3.57
N ILE A 44 -3.14 -15.47 4.21
CA ILE A 44 -2.64 -16.04 5.48
C ILE A 44 -2.68 -15.01 6.60
N ASP A 45 -2.41 -15.47 7.82
CA ASP A 45 -2.28 -14.61 9.00
C ASP A 45 -1.23 -13.50 8.79
N HIS A 46 -1.54 -12.29 9.27
CA HIS A 46 -0.71 -11.11 9.06
C HIS A 46 0.73 -11.31 9.57
N GLN A 47 0.93 -11.91 10.75
CA GLN A 47 2.28 -12.11 11.30
C GLN A 47 3.09 -13.05 10.42
N LEU A 48 2.46 -14.12 9.92
CA LEU A 48 3.09 -15.06 9.01
C LEU A 48 3.38 -14.42 7.64
N MET A 49 2.48 -13.58 7.15
CA MET A 49 2.66 -12.79 5.93
C MET A 49 3.93 -11.93 6.00
N PHE A 50 4.11 -11.17 7.09
CA PHE A 50 5.34 -10.39 7.31
C PHE A 50 6.59 -11.26 7.45
N LEU A 51 6.49 -12.39 8.14
CA LEU A 51 7.62 -13.30 8.30
C LEU A 51 8.10 -13.85 6.94
N ARG A 52 7.17 -14.33 6.10
CA ARG A 52 7.48 -14.85 4.76
C ARG A 52 8.07 -13.77 3.85
N ALA A 53 7.49 -12.57 3.85
CA ALA A 53 7.99 -11.46 3.05
C ALA A 53 9.42 -11.07 3.48
N ARG A 54 9.70 -11.06 4.80
CA ARG A 54 11.04 -10.79 5.34
C ARG A 54 12.06 -11.82 4.88
N GLU A 55 11.71 -13.10 4.99
CA GLU A 55 12.57 -14.22 4.59
C GLU A 55 12.89 -14.19 3.10
N LYS A 56 11.89 -13.90 2.26
CA LYS A 56 12.07 -13.73 0.82
C LYS A 56 12.92 -12.52 0.46
N PHE A 57 12.70 -11.37 1.12
CA PHE A 57 13.44 -10.14 0.84
C PHE A 57 14.93 -10.24 1.21
N GLY A 58 15.25 -11.01 2.27
CA GLY A 58 16.62 -11.43 2.56
C GLY A 58 17.57 -10.32 3.04
N SER A 59 17.06 -9.19 3.51
CA SER A 59 17.88 -8.05 3.94
C SER A 59 17.42 -7.44 5.27
N VAL A 60 18.40 -6.95 6.04
CA VAL A 60 18.18 -6.36 7.37
C VAL A 60 17.38 -5.06 7.34
N ILE A 61 17.34 -4.37 6.20
CA ILE A 61 16.61 -3.11 6.00
C ILE A 61 15.11 -3.31 5.68
N PHE A 62 14.62 -4.57 5.65
CA PHE A 62 13.25 -4.90 5.28
C PHE A 62 12.20 -4.10 6.06
N ARG A 63 12.42 -3.95 7.36
CA ARG A 63 11.48 -3.25 8.25
C ARG A 63 11.41 -1.76 7.89
N GLU A 64 12.55 -1.13 7.65
CA GLU A 64 12.68 0.27 7.29
C GLU A 64 12.00 0.53 5.95
N ILE A 65 12.21 -0.34 4.96
CA ILE A 65 11.52 -0.27 3.65
C ILE A 65 10.01 -0.34 3.81
N ILE A 66 9.50 -1.29 4.61
CA ILE A 66 8.05 -1.44 4.84
C ILE A 66 7.45 -0.20 5.49
N ILE A 67 8.07 0.31 6.55
CA ILE A 67 7.56 1.46 7.29
C ILE A 67 7.48 2.67 6.36
N LEU A 68 8.54 2.91 5.58
CA LEU A 68 8.59 4.03 4.63
C LEU A 68 7.58 3.86 3.50
N ALA A 69 7.44 2.67 2.93
CA ALA A 69 6.48 2.41 1.86
C ALA A 69 5.03 2.53 2.33
N MET A 70 4.69 2.00 3.51
CA MET A 70 3.36 2.16 4.11
C MET A 70 3.05 3.62 4.41
N TRP A 71 4.02 4.35 4.95
CA TRP A 71 3.88 5.78 5.19
C TRP A 71 3.65 6.53 3.88
N ALA A 72 4.42 6.25 2.83
CA ALA A 72 4.27 6.86 1.52
C ALA A 72 2.87 6.60 0.94
N LEU A 73 2.40 5.34 0.94
CA LEU A 73 1.05 4.97 0.50
C LEU A 73 -0.03 5.74 1.26
N TRP A 74 0.08 5.80 2.60
CA TRP A 74 -0.86 6.53 3.45
C TRP A 74 -0.86 8.04 3.14
N THR A 75 0.32 8.64 3.00
CA THR A 75 0.44 10.07 2.66
C THR A 75 -0.09 10.39 1.27
N HIS A 76 0.16 9.54 0.26
CA HIS A 76 -0.36 9.72 -1.09
C HIS A 76 -1.90 9.65 -1.12
N ARG A 77 -2.48 8.66 -0.43
CA ARG A 77 -3.93 8.57 -0.26
C ARG A 77 -4.51 9.82 0.40
N ASN A 78 -3.83 10.36 1.41
CA ASN A 78 -4.29 11.57 2.08
C ASN A 78 -4.15 12.81 1.20
N SER A 79 -3.11 12.94 0.38
CA SER A 79 -3.00 14.07 -0.54
C SER A 79 -4.11 14.08 -1.59
N ILE A 80 -4.58 12.90 -2.02
CA ILE A 80 -5.72 12.82 -2.94
C ILE A 80 -7.00 13.33 -2.26
N ILE A 81 -7.21 12.95 -1.00
CA ILE A 81 -8.45 13.26 -0.28
C ILE A 81 -8.51 14.70 0.24
N PHE A 82 -7.39 15.22 0.76
CA PHE A 82 -7.36 16.52 1.41
C PHE A 82 -6.84 17.63 0.51
N ASP A 83 -5.97 17.30 -0.45
CA ASP A 83 -5.28 18.29 -1.28
C ASP A 83 -5.74 18.23 -2.76
N GLY A 84 -6.64 17.31 -3.11
CA GLY A 84 -7.16 17.16 -4.48
C GLY A 84 -6.13 16.69 -5.50
N MET A 85 -5.03 16.09 -5.04
CA MET A 85 -3.98 15.58 -5.91
C MET A 85 -4.48 14.39 -6.75
N PRO A 86 -4.02 14.20 -8.00
CA PRO A 86 -4.35 13.02 -8.79
C PRO A 86 -3.64 11.78 -8.24
N VAL A 87 -4.18 10.59 -8.56
CA VAL A 87 -3.45 9.32 -8.39
C VAL A 87 -2.25 9.35 -9.34
N LEU A 88 -1.04 9.40 -8.78
CA LEU A 88 0.19 9.45 -9.57
C LEU A 88 0.61 8.01 -9.89
N LEU A 89 0.23 7.50 -11.06
CA LEU A 89 0.71 6.23 -11.61
C LEU A 89 1.80 6.39 -12.68
N TYR A 90 2.19 7.62 -13.01
CA TYR A 90 3.20 7.88 -14.04
C TYR A 90 4.34 8.65 -13.43
N LEU A 91 5.43 7.92 -13.19
CA LEU A 91 6.76 8.48 -13.26
C LEU A 91 6.87 9.17 -14.63
N GLU A 92 6.79 10.50 -14.67
CA GLU A 92 7.54 11.22 -15.68
C GLU A 92 9.01 10.95 -15.35
N ALA A 93 9.58 10.04 -16.16
CA ALA A 93 11.00 9.78 -16.26
C ALA A 93 11.74 11.01 -16.79
#